data_AF-A0A2X4ALF2-F1
#
_entry.id   AF-A0A2X4ALF2-F1
#
_cell.length_a   1.000
_cell.length_b   1.000
_cell.length_c   1.000
_cell.angle_alpha   90.00
_cell.angle_beta   90.00
_cell.angle_gamma   90.00
#
_symmetry.space_group_name_H-M   'P 1'
#
loop_
_entity.id
_entity.type
_entity.pdbx_description
1 polymer ?
#
loop_
_entity_poly.entity_id
_entity_poly.type
_entity_poly.pdbx_seq_one_letter_code
_entity_poly.pdbx_strand_id
1 'polypeptide(L)'
;MRSKTKKKNKNKNKRKVKVQGNKFSFWLENHSIIASIIEYCVFLLIAIGVAFLTFGNKSIPGPLREFKYISPLYLNLTILIVLPYYSRFGSLREEGFNTLKGFSEFFLYLNGLLFLLHYFIGIRSKDGKHFAPPLISLDSRYVWFPIATYLIFFFISALTMLILKYNEKKRKNHDKRKSS
;
A
#
# COMPACT_ATOMS: atom_id res chain seq x y z
N MET A 1 13.97 29.02 55.07
CA MET A 1 12.84 28.77 54.14
C MET A 1 13.32 28.75 52.67
N ARG A 2 13.82 27.61 52.14
CA ARG A 2 14.43 27.58 50.78
C ARG A 2 14.25 26.23 50.05
N SER A 3 13.04 25.65 50.07
CA SER A 3 12.79 24.32 49.44
C SER A 3 11.59 24.24 48.48
N LYS A 4 10.68 25.23 48.44
CA LYS A 4 9.50 25.18 47.57
C LYS A 4 9.76 25.58 46.10
N THR A 5 10.86 26.29 45.81
CA THR A 5 11.16 26.82 44.46
C THR A 5 11.75 25.78 43.51
N LYS A 6 12.56 24.82 44.00
CA LYS A 6 13.19 23.79 43.15
C LYS A 6 12.19 22.76 42.59
N LYS A 7 11.12 22.44 43.34
CA LYS A 7 10.11 21.44 42.93
C LYS A 7 9.22 21.94 41.79
N LYS A 8 8.89 23.24 41.76
CA LYS A 8 8.10 23.89 40.70
C LYS A 8 8.87 23.98 39.37
N ASN A 9 10.18 24.25 39.41
CA ASN A 9 11.04 24.30 38.22
C ASN A 9 11.30 22.91 37.61
N LYS A 10 11.47 21.86 38.43
CA LYS A 10 11.59 20.48 37.92
C LYS A 10 10.34 20.02 37.15
N ASN A 11 9.13 20.38 37.62
CA ASN A 11 7.89 20.02 36.92
C ASN A 11 7.64 20.85 35.64
N LYS A 12 8.02 22.13 35.61
CA LYS A 12 8.00 22.95 34.40
C LYS A 12 9.00 22.47 33.35
N ASN A 13 10.21 22.08 33.77
CA ASN A 13 11.22 21.53 32.85
C ASN A 13 10.81 20.16 32.31
N LYS A 14 10.20 19.28 33.12
CA LYS A 14 9.63 18.01 32.62
C LYS A 14 8.48 18.21 31.63
N ARG A 15 7.62 19.23 31.81
CA ARG A 15 6.59 19.61 30.82
C ARG A 15 7.21 20.19 29.54
N LYS A 16 8.21 21.06 29.64
CA LYS A 16 8.89 21.64 28.47
C LYS A 16 9.68 20.59 27.67
N VAL A 17 10.35 19.66 28.32
CA VAL A 17 11.08 18.56 27.66
C VAL A 17 10.12 17.59 26.95
N LYS A 18 8.91 17.36 27.49
CA LYS A 18 7.88 16.52 26.84
C LYS A 18 7.20 17.23 25.65
N VAL A 19 7.15 18.56 25.63
CA VAL A 19 6.61 19.37 24.51
C VAL A 19 7.66 19.60 23.41
N GLN A 20 8.96 19.49 23.73
CA GLN A 20 10.04 19.79 22.81
C GLN A 20 10.43 18.60 21.90
N GLY A 21 10.04 17.37 22.24
CA GLY A 21 10.37 16.16 21.47
C GLY A 21 9.63 16.00 20.14
N ASN A 22 8.65 16.86 19.86
CA ASN A 22 7.64 16.61 18.82
C ASN A 22 7.44 17.83 17.90
N LYS A 23 8.34 18.82 17.94
CA LYS A 23 8.20 20.05 17.13
C LYS A 23 8.03 19.74 15.64
N PHE A 24 8.73 18.72 15.15
CA PHE A 24 8.62 18.26 13.77
C PHE A 24 7.25 17.62 13.48
N SER A 25 6.75 16.73 14.35
CA SER A 25 5.45 16.09 14.12
C SER A 25 4.31 17.09 14.21
N PHE A 26 4.36 18.05 15.15
CA PHE A 26 3.36 19.12 15.26
C PHE A 26 3.42 20.08 14.06
N TRP A 27 4.62 20.37 13.54
CA TRP A 27 4.79 21.15 12.31
C TRP A 27 4.27 20.40 11.07
N LEU A 28 4.51 19.09 10.98
CA LEU A 28 3.98 18.23 9.91
C LEU A 28 2.44 18.17 9.94
N GLU A 29 1.86 18.08 11.14
CA GLU A 29 0.42 18.06 11.36
C GLU A 29 -0.23 19.38 10.91
N ASN A 30 0.45 20.51 11.13
CA ASN A 30 0.05 21.82 10.64
C ASN A 30 0.19 21.98 9.11
N HIS A 31 1.03 21.16 8.48
CA HIS A 31 1.25 21.11 7.03
C HIS A 31 0.88 19.74 6.45
N SER A 32 -0.39 19.35 6.62
CA SER A 32 -0.94 18.06 6.17
C SER A 32 -0.64 17.70 4.70
N ILE A 33 -0.48 18.70 3.82
CA ILE A 33 -0.11 18.52 2.41
C ILE A 33 1.36 18.08 2.28
N ILE A 34 2.28 18.73 2.99
CA ILE A 34 3.72 18.40 2.97
C ILE A 34 3.94 17.01 3.56
N ALA A 35 3.27 16.70 4.67
CA ALA A 35 3.29 15.37 5.28
C ALA A 35 2.89 14.29 4.25
N SER A 36 1.80 14.53 3.53
CA SER A 36 1.29 13.60 2.51
C SER A 36 2.22 13.43 1.32
N ILE A 37 2.90 14.51 0.88
CA ILE A 37 3.90 14.44 -0.20
C ILE A 37 5.10 13.59 0.23
N ILE A 38 5.57 13.76 1.46
CA ILE A 38 6.70 12.99 2.00
C ILE A 38 6.33 11.50 2.08
N GLU A 39 5.16 11.17 2.61
CA GLU A 39 4.66 9.79 2.65
C GLU A 39 4.61 9.16 1.24
N TYR A 40 4.13 9.91 0.26
CA TYR A 40 4.06 9.46 -1.13
C TYR A 40 5.45 9.28 -1.77
N CYS A 41 6.40 10.19 -1.52
CA CYS A 41 7.77 10.06 -1.99
C CYS A 41 8.46 8.82 -1.43
N VAL A 42 8.30 8.54 -0.13
CA VAL A 42 8.83 7.31 0.49
C VAL A 42 8.18 6.08 -0.16
N PHE A 43 6.87 6.12 -0.35
CA PHE A 43 6.14 5.04 -1.01
C PHE A 43 6.64 4.77 -2.44
N LEU A 44 6.88 5.82 -3.23
CA LEU A 44 7.48 5.74 -4.56
C LEU A 44 8.88 5.13 -4.53
N LEU A 45 9.73 5.57 -3.60
CA LEU A 45 11.09 5.02 -3.45
C LEU A 45 11.07 3.52 -3.12
N ILE A 46 10.13 3.08 -2.28
CA ILE A 46 9.94 1.66 -1.99
C ILE A 46 9.52 0.90 -3.26
N ALA A 47 8.55 1.40 -4.02
CA ALA A 47 8.10 0.75 -5.24
C ALA A 47 9.21 0.66 -6.30
N ILE A 48 9.98 1.75 -6.48
CA ILE A 48 11.16 1.78 -7.35
C ILE A 48 12.24 0.82 -6.82
N GLY A 49 12.44 0.75 -5.51
CA GLY A 49 13.37 -0.17 -4.87
C GLY A 49 13.01 -1.63 -5.14
N VAL A 50 11.73 -2.01 -4.98
CA VAL A 50 11.22 -3.35 -5.30
C VAL A 50 11.41 -3.67 -6.78
N ALA A 51 11.08 -2.72 -7.66
CA ALA A 51 11.34 -2.85 -9.09
C ALA A 51 12.84 -3.09 -9.35
N PHE A 52 13.73 -2.22 -8.86
CA PHE A 52 15.17 -2.30 -9.08
C PHE A 52 15.76 -3.60 -8.51
N LEU A 53 15.30 -4.06 -7.34
CA LEU A 53 15.73 -5.34 -6.76
C LEU A 53 15.32 -6.53 -7.65
N THR A 54 14.17 -6.43 -8.30
CA THR A 54 13.64 -7.47 -9.19
C THR A 54 14.29 -7.42 -10.58
N PHE A 55 14.62 -6.22 -11.09
CA PHE A 55 15.21 -6.04 -12.42
C PHE A 55 16.74 -6.13 -12.44
N GLY A 56 17.41 -5.63 -11.41
CA GLY A 56 18.88 -5.52 -11.33
C GLY A 56 19.59 -6.74 -10.73
N ASN A 57 18.84 -7.68 -10.13
CA ASN A 57 19.45 -8.83 -9.47
C ASN A 57 19.77 -9.95 -10.47
N LYS A 58 21.06 -10.22 -10.68
CA LYS A 58 21.56 -11.30 -11.54
C LYS A 58 21.17 -12.71 -11.05
N SER A 59 20.79 -12.85 -9.78
CA SER A 59 20.32 -14.12 -9.19
C SER A 59 18.95 -14.54 -9.74
N ILE A 60 18.17 -13.60 -10.27
CA ILE A 60 16.89 -13.91 -10.91
C ILE A 60 17.16 -14.40 -12.34
N PRO A 61 16.66 -15.60 -12.71
CA PRO A 61 16.74 -16.12 -14.07
C PRO A 61 16.36 -15.08 -15.12
N GLY A 62 17.19 -14.94 -16.16
CA GLY A 62 16.95 -14.03 -17.28
C GLY A 62 15.52 -14.07 -17.85
N PRO A 63 14.92 -15.26 -18.05
CA PRO A 63 13.55 -15.39 -18.54
C PRO A 63 12.50 -14.73 -17.64
N LEU A 64 12.70 -14.69 -16.32
CA LEU A 64 11.76 -14.03 -15.40
C LEU A 64 11.76 -12.51 -15.53
N ARG A 65 12.83 -11.92 -16.07
CA ARG A 65 12.87 -10.48 -16.38
C ARG A 65 12.07 -10.11 -17.62
N GLU A 66 11.60 -11.09 -18.40
CA GLU A 66 10.75 -10.82 -19.53
C GLU A 66 9.40 -10.26 -19.10
N PHE A 67 8.91 -9.29 -19.86
CA PHE A 67 7.68 -8.57 -19.56
C PHE A 67 6.47 -9.50 -19.38
N LYS A 68 6.44 -10.63 -20.10
CA LYS A 68 5.37 -11.64 -20.00
C LYS A 68 5.19 -12.24 -18.59
N TYR A 69 6.26 -12.32 -17.79
CA TYR A 69 6.20 -12.84 -16.41
C TYR A 69 6.10 -11.70 -15.38
N ILE A 70 6.69 -10.54 -15.66
CA ILE A 70 6.71 -9.41 -14.74
C ILE A 70 5.47 -8.52 -14.82
N SER A 71 4.71 -8.58 -15.91
CA SER A 71 3.54 -7.71 -16.11
C SER A 71 2.58 -7.67 -14.91
N PRO A 72 2.30 -8.76 -14.16
CA PRO A 72 1.45 -8.68 -12.97
C PRO A 72 2.06 -7.86 -11.84
N LEU A 73 3.38 -7.98 -11.64
CA LEU A 73 4.09 -7.24 -10.60
C LEU A 73 4.10 -5.74 -10.96
N TYR A 74 4.39 -5.43 -12.22
CA TYR A 74 4.40 -4.06 -12.72
C TYR A 74 3.02 -3.40 -12.57
N LEU A 75 1.96 -4.06 -13.06
CA LEU A 75 0.59 -3.54 -12.96
C LEU A 75 0.17 -3.33 -11.50
N ASN A 76 0.46 -4.28 -10.61
CA ASN A 76 0.14 -4.15 -9.20
C ASN A 76 0.88 -2.98 -8.53
N LEU A 77 2.17 -2.84 -8.78
CA LEU A 77 2.95 -1.72 -8.24
C LEU A 77 2.45 -0.38 -8.78
N THR A 78 2.13 -0.30 -10.09
CA THR A 78 1.57 0.92 -10.68
C THR A 78 0.25 1.29 -10.02
N ILE A 79 -0.68 0.35 -9.85
CA ILE A 79 -1.97 0.62 -9.19
C ILE A 79 -1.73 1.05 -7.73
N LEU A 80 -0.82 0.39 -7.02
CA LEU A 80 -0.49 0.68 -5.63
C LEU A 80 0.10 2.09 -5.46
N ILE A 81 0.75 2.65 -6.48
CA ILE A 81 1.24 4.04 -6.51
C ILE A 81 0.14 5.01 -6.94
N VAL A 82 -0.53 4.70 -8.04
CA VAL A 82 -1.46 5.61 -8.72
C VAL A 82 -2.74 5.80 -7.90
N LEU A 83 -3.32 4.73 -7.34
CA LEU A 83 -4.60 4.85 -6.62
C LEU A 83 -4.49 5.76 -5.38
N PRO A 84 -3.51 5.58 -4.47
CA PRO A 84 -3.35 6.47 -3.32
C PRO A 84 -3.05 7.92 -3.74
N TYR A 85 -2.30 8.11 -4.82
CA TYR A 85 -2.04 9.44 -5.37
C TYR A 85 -3.33 10.13 -5.83
N TYR A 86 -4.14 9.46 -6.66
CA TYR A 86 -5.41 10.00 -7.14
C TYR A 86 -6.46 10.12 -6.05
N SER A 87 -6.48 9.22 -5.06
CA SER A 87 -7.36 9.33 -3.90
C SER A 87 -7.00 10.54 -3.03
N ARG A 88 -5.71 10.86 -2.86
CA ARG A 88 -5.31 11.96 -1.97
C ARG A 88 -5.24 13.32 -2.64
N PHE A 89 -4.82 13.38 -3.91
CA PHE A 89 -4.60 14.62 -4.65
C PHE A 89 -5.48 14.78 -5.90
N GLY A 90 -6.19 13.74 -6.34
CA GLY A 90 -7.02 13.73 -7.55
C GLY A 90 -8.53 13.68 -7.27
N SER A 91 -9.32 13.52 -8.34
CA SER A 91 -10.79 13.55 -8.30
C SER A 91 -11.44 12.32 -7.64
N LEU A 92 -10.70 11.24 -7.40
CA LEU A 92 -11.21 10.03 -6.74
C LEU A 92 -11.48 10.21 -5.23
N ARG A 93 -11.32 11.44 -4.71
CA ARG A 93 -11.69 11.82 -3.34
C ARG A 93 -13.15 11.54 -3.01
N GLU A 94 -14.05 11.61 -3.99
CA GLU A 94 -15.50 11.46 -3.77
C GLU A 94 -15.98 10.00 -3.87
N GLU A 95 -15.20 9.12 -4.52
CA GLU A 95 -15.59 7.74 -4.83
C GLU A 95 -15.28 6.72 -3.71
N GLY A 96 -14.97 7.18 -2.49
CA GLY A 96 -14.76 6.30 -1.34
C GLY A 96 -13.37 5.65 -1.25
N PHE A 97 -12.47 5.94 -2.20
CA PHE A 97 -11.08 5.45 -2.21
C PHE A 97 -10.18 6.06 -1.13
N ASN A 98 -10.63 7.11 -0.44
CA ASN A 98 -9.91 7.70 0.70
C ASN A 98 -9.81 6.78 1.90
N THR A 99 -10.63 5.72 1.92
CA THR A 99 -10.61 4.73 2.99
C THR A 99 -9.76 3.54 2.60
N LEU A 100 -8.94 3.05 3.53
CA LEU A 100 -8.17 1.82 3.34
C LEU A 100 -9.08 0.63 2.98
N LYS A 101 -10.33 0.65 3.46
CA LYS A 101 -11.36 -0.36 3.15
C LYS A 101 -11.72 -0.35 1.66
N GLY A 102 -12.08 0.82 1.11
CA GLY A 102 -12.43 0.96 -0.30
C GLY A 102 -11.25 0.64 -1.23
N PHE A 103 -10.06 1.11 -0.87
CA PHE A 103 -8.83 0.75 -1.58
C PHE A 103 -8.61 -0.78 -1.61
N SER A 104 -8.63 -1.45 -0.45
CA SER A 104 -8.38 -2.89 -0.37
C SER A 104 -9.45 -3.71 -1.09
N GLU A 105 -10.71 -3.28 -1.05
CA GLU A 105 -11.80 -3.95 -1.75
C GLU A 105 -11.63 -3.87 -3.27
N PHE A 106 -11.39 -2.68 -3.80
CA PHE A 106 -11.11 -2.49 -5.23
C PHE A 106 -9.85 -3.22 -5.68
N PHE A 107 -8.78 -3.13 -4.90
CA PHE A 107 -7.51 -3.79 -5.22
C PHE A 107 -7.64 -5.32 -5.20
N LEU A 108 -8.47 -5.87 -4.31
CA LEU A 108 -8.82 -7.30 -4.29
C LEU A 108 -9.60 -7.70 -5.55
N TYR A 109 -10.67 -6.98 -5.89
CA TYR A 109 -11.49 -7.29 -7.07
C TYR A 109 -10.70 -7.16 -8.36
N LEU A 110 -9.90 -6.11 -8.50
CA LEU A 110 -9.02 -5.93 -9.65
C LEU A 110 -8.03 -7.08 -9.78
N ASN A 111 -7.33 -7.45 -8.70
CA ASN A 111 -6.38 -8.56 -8.76
C ASN A 111 -7.05 -9.89 -9.09
N GLY A 112 -8.22 -10.17 -8.50
CA GLY A 112 -8.99 -11.37 -8.82
C GLY A 112 -9.41 -11.42 -10.28
N LEU A 113 -9.99 -10.33 -10.79
CA LEU A 113 -10.45 -10.24 -12.18
C LEU A 113 -9.28 -10.29 -13.18
N LEU A 114 -8.24 -9.49 -12.96
CA LEU A 114 -7.05 -9.45 -13.81
C LEU A 114 -6.34 -10.80 -13.83
N PHE A 115 -6.25 -11.50 -12.69
CA PHE A 115 -5.69 -12.84 -12.63
C PHE A 115 -6.44 -13.80 -13.54
N LEU A 116 -7.78 -13.85 -13.44
CA LEU A 116 -8.59 -14.74 -14.28
C LEU A 116 -8.46 -14.41 -15.78
N LEU A 117 -8.54 -13.13 -16.13
CA LEU A 117 -8.39 -12.68 -17.53
C LEU A 117 -7.01 -13.02 -18.08
N HIS A 118 -5.94 -12.73 -17.33
CA HIS A 118 -4.57 -13.04 -17.73
C HIS A 118 -4.32 -14.55 -17.76
N TYR A 119 -4.97 -15.32 -16.89
CA TYR A 119 -4.80 -16.78 -16.83
C TYR A 119 -5.36 -17.48 -18.07
N PHE A 120 -6.60 -17.16 -18.45
CA PHE A 120 -7.30 -17.85 -19.53
C PHE A 120 -7.11 -17.20 -20.91
N ILE A 121 -7.21 -15.88 -20.99
CA ILE A 121 -7.28 -15.15 -22.27
C ILE A 121 -5.94 -14.49 -22.60
N GLY A 122 -5.18 -14.12 -21.57
CA GLY A 122 -4.03 -13.24 -21.74
C GLY A 122 -4.46 -11.81 -22.03
N ILE A 123 -3.50 -10.90 -22.09
CA ILE A 123 -3.72 -9.50 -22.42
C ILE A 123 -3.27 -9.28 -23.86
N ARG A 124 -4.23 -9.11 -24.77
CA ARG A 124 -3.94 -8.88 -26.20
C ARG A 124 -3.87 -7.38 -26.49
N SER A 125 -2.80 -6.94 -27.18
CA SER A 125 -2.73 -5.56 -27.67
C SER A 125 -3.53 -5.41 -28.97
N LYS A 126 -3.94 -4.17 -29.28
CA LYS A 126 -4.66 -3.82 -30.51
C LYS A 126 -3.91 -4.20 -31.80
N ASP A 127 -2.58 -4.30 -31.75
CA ASP A 127 -1.73 -4.64 -32.90
C ASP A 127 -1.69 -6.16 -33.19
N GLY A 128 -2.58 -6.96 -32.60
CA GLY A 128 -2.65 -8.41 -32.81
C GLY A 128 -1.55 -9.22 -32.12
N LYS A 129 -0.48 -8.57 -31.64
CA LYS A 129 0.58 -9.16 -30.80
C LYS A 129 0.10 -9.29 -29.35
N HIS A 130 0.40 -10.42 -28.71
CA HIS A 130 0.10 -10.63 -27.29
C HIS A 130 0.97 -9.70 -26.45
N PHE A 131 0.34 -8.80 -25.68
CA PHE A 131 1.03 -7.92 -24.73
C PHE A 131 1.52 -8.73 -23.53
N ALA A 132 0.66 -9.64 -23.05
CA ALA A 132 1.04 -10.75 -22.20
C ALA A 132 0.26 -12.00 -22.68
N PRO A 133 0.95 -13.08 -23.08
CA PRO A 133 0.27 -14.32 -23.45
C PRO A 133 -0.48 -14.90 -22.24
N PRO A 134 -1.52 -15.73 -22.46
CA PRO A 134 -2.22 -16.42 -21.38
C PRO A 134 -1.23 -17.16 -20.47
N LEU A 135 -1.43 -17.11 -19.15
CA LEU A 135 -0.55 -17.82 -18.20
C LEU A 135 -0.48 -19.32 -18.49
N ILE A 136 -1.56 -19.91 -18.99
CA ILE A 136 -1.58 -21.34 -19.35
C ILE A 136 -0.68 -21.71 -20.53
N SER A 137 -0.31 -20.72 -21.36
CA SER A 137 0.54 -20.90 -22.54
C SER A 137 2.03 -20.58 -22.27
N LEU A 138 2.35 -20.12 -21.06
CA LEU A 138 3.71 -19.78 -20.65
C LEU A 138 4.51 -21.02 -20.21
N ASP A 139 5.83 -20.90 -20.21
CA ASP A 139 6.72 -21.98 -19.78
C ASP A 139 6.44 -22.35 -18.32
N SER A 140 6.16 -23.63 -18.06
CA SER A 140 5.78 -24.13 -16.72
C SER A 140 6.87 -23.86 -15.68
N ARG A 141 8.13 -23.71 -16.09
CA ARG A 141 9.27 -23.40 -15.21
C ARG A 141 9.19 -22.01 -14.59
N TYR A 142 8.51 -21.08 -15.24
CA TYR A 142 8.51 -19.66 -14.86
C TYR A 142 7.11 -19.08 -14.62
N VAL A 143 6.05 -19.81 -15.02
CA VAL A 143 4.65 -19.39 -14.81
C VAL A 143 4.28 -19.21 -13.34
N TRP A 144 4.97 -19.88 -12.42
CA TRP A 144 4.71 -19.75 -10.98
C TRP A 144 4.94 -18.31 -10.48
N PHE A 145 5.84 -17.54 -11.10
CA PHE A 145 6.16 -16.18 -10.67
C PHE A 145 4.99 -15.20 -10.84
N PRO A 146 4.38 -15.04 -12.04
CA PRO A 146 3.20 -14.21 -12.20
C PRO A 146 2.01 -14.70 -11.36
N ILE A 147 1.80 -16.01 -11.24
CA ILE A 147 0.74 -16.59 -10.39
C ILE A 147 0.96 -16.22 -8.93
N ALA A 148 2.17 -16.45 -8.40
CA ALA A 148 2.52 -16.12 -7.02
C ALA A 148 2.36 -14.62 -6.76
N THR A 149 2.70 -13.77 -7.73
CA THR A 149 2.53 -12.33 -7.64
C THR A 149 1.06 -11.95 -7.44
N TYR A 150 0.16 -12.43 -8.29
CA TYR A 150 -1.29 -12.19 -8.13
C TYR A 150 -1.80 -12.69 -6.79
N LEU A 151 -1.39 -13.88 -6.37
CA LEU A 151 -1.78 -14.44 -5.07
C LEU A 151 -1.31 -13.58 -3.91
N ILE A 152 -0.05 -13.12 -3.91
CA ILE A 152 0.49 -12.26 -2.85
C ILE A 152 -0.33 -10.97 -2.74
N PHE A 153 -0.57 -10.27 -3.84
CA PHE A 153 -1.35 -9.02 -3.81
C PHE A 153 -2.82 -9.27 -3.45
N PHE A 154 -3.40 -10.39 -3.90
CA PHE A 154 -4.75 -10.80 -3.51
C PHE A 154 -4.85 -11.04 -1.99
N PHE A 155 -3.92 -11.82 -1.42
CA PHE A 155 -3.90 -12.12 0.01
C PHE A 155 -3.63 -10.90 0.87
N ILE A 156 -2.71 -10.01 0.46
CA ILE A 156 -2.48 -8.73 1.14
C ILE A 156 -3.80 -7.96 1.24
N SER A 157 -4.51 -7.81 0.11
CA SER A 157 -5.78 -7.08 0.05
C SER A 157 -6.86 -7.72 0.94
N ALA A 158 -7.01 -9.05 0.82
CA ALA A 158 -7.99 -9.80 1.60
C ALA A 158 -7.72 -9.72 3.10
N LEU A 159 -6.44 -9.82 3.51
CA LEU A 159 -6.05 -9.73 4.90
C LEU A 159 -6.26 -8.33 5.46
N THR A 160 -5.90 -7.28 4.71
CA THR A 160 -6.19 -5.89 5.11
C THR A 160 -7.70 -5.68 5.29
N MET A 161 -8.52 -6.17 4.36
CA MET A 161 -9.98 -6.07 4.46
C MET A 161 -10.53 -6.82 5.70
N LEU A 162 -10.00 -8.00 5.99
CA LEU A 162 -10.38 -8.80 7.17
C LEU A 162 -10.02 -8.08 8.46
N ILE A 163 -8.80 -7.55 8.58
CA ILE A 163 -8.34 -6.79 9.75
C ILE A 163 -9.23 -5.56 9.96
N LEU A 164 -9.55 -4.83 8.90
CA LEU A 164 -10.44 -3.66 8.96
C LEU A 164 -11.84 -4.04 9.45
N LYS A 165 -12.42 -5.11 8.90
CA LYS A 165 -13.73 -5.63 9.32
C LYS A 165 -13.74 -6.08 10.78
N TYR A 166 -12.66 -6.73 11.24
CA TYR A 166 -12.49 -7.13 12.62
C TYR A 166 -12.41 -5.92 13.57
N ASN A 167 -11.63 -4.92 13.21
CA ASN A 167 -11.50 -3.68 14.00
C ASN A 167 -12.81 -2.89 14.07
N GLU A 168 -13.55 -2.81 12.95
CA GLU A 168 -14.87 -2.18 12.89
C GLU A 168 -15.86 -2.87 13.86
N LYS A 169 -15.88 -4.21 13.86
CA LYS A 169 -16.71 -5.01 14.77
C LYS A 169 -16.31 -4.82 16.23
N LYS A 170 -15.01 -4.77 16.51
CA LYS A 170 -14.48 -4.53 17.87
C LYS A 170 -14.88 -3.16 18.41
N ARG A 171 -14.80 -2.10 17.59
CA ARG A 171 -15.24 -0.74 17.96
C ARG A 171 -16.73 -0.69 18.29
N LYS A 172 -17.58 -1.24 17.42
CA LYS A 172 -19.05 -1.31 17.64
C LYS A 172 -19.41 -2.01 18.96
N ASN A 173 -18.72 -3.10 19.29
CA ASN A 173 -18.95 -3.82 20.55
C ASN A 173 -18.50 -3.04 21.79
N HIS A 174 -17.42 -2.27 21.68
CA HIS A 174 -16.94 -1.43 22.76
C HIS A 174 -17.89 -0.25 23.02
N ASP A 175 -18.43 0.37 21.97
CA ASP A 175 -19.38 1.48 22.11
C ASP A 175 -20.70 1.01 22.73
N LYS A 176 -21.20 -0.17 22.33
CA LYS A 176 -22.38 -0.81 22.95
C LYS A 176 -22.22 -1.08 24.46
N ARG A 177 -21.00 -1.40 24.91
CA ARG A 177 -20.70 -1.63 26.34
C ARG A 177 -20.59 -0.34 27.14
N LYS A 178 -20.34 0.80 26.49
CA LYS A 178 -20.32 2.12 27.15
C LYS A 178 -21.69 2.78 27.24
N SER A 179 -22.62 2.37 26.38
CA SER A 179 -23.99 2.88 26.33
C SER A 179 -25.01 2.08 27.15
N SER A 180 -24.56 1.02 27.84
CA SER A 180 -25.36 0.16 28.73
C SER A 180 -24.86 0.26 30.15
#